data_AF-Q9ZSV7-F1
#
_entry.id   AF-Q9ZSV7-F1
#
_cell.length_a   1.000
_cell.length_b   1.000
_cell.length_c   1.000
_cell.angle_alpha   90.00
_cell.angle_beta   90.00
_cell.angle_gamma   90.00
#
_symmetry.space_group_name_H-M   'P 1'
#
loop_
_entity.id
_entity.type
_entity.pdbx_description
1 polymer ?
#
loop_
_entity_poly.entity_id
_entity_poly.type
_entity_poly.pdbx_seq_one_letter_code
_entity_poly.pdbx_strand_id
1 'polypeptide(L)'
;GEKGQFYIDHEDEAVRGAMVVENGEMMWPPPKKEVPPPPPPSETPATPAPVAEVVPEPVPNIFLDKLSDAVLAGISVSALLAIGAFGGKALTDMFSTLALACLAGSQVVYGVTPALHSPLMSVTNAISGMTAVGGIILMGGNILPQTTAQYLAAIAVLVSMVNVSGGFIMTSRMLGMFKIKGAEEDSSEKYKFLYFLPAALFLGLYVYGMYNGLSN
;
A
#
# COMPACT_ATOMS: atom_id res chain seq x y z
N GLY A 1 -37.58 -21.28 -23.03
CA GLY A 1 -38.63 -21.99 -23.77
C GLY A 1 -39.85 -22.10 -22.89
N GLU A 2 -41.05 -22.11 -23.48
CA GLU A 2 -42.30 -22.37 -22.74
C GLU A 2 -42.31 -23.77 -22.11
N LYS A 3 -43.19 -23.96 -21.10
CA LYS A 3 -43.22 -25.14 -20.23
C LYS A 3 -43.31 -26.44 -21.03
N GLY A 4 -42.24 -27.25 -20.96
CA GLY A 4 -42.19 -28.60 -21.52
C GLY A 4 -41.23 -28.78 -22.70
N GLN A 5 -40.64 -27.71 -23.24
CA GLN A 5 -39.57 -27.80 -24.22
C GLN A 5 -38.32 -27.03 -23.77
N PHE A 6 -37.18 -27.71 -23.75
CA PHE A 6 -35.89 -27.06 -23.53
C PHE A 6 -35.62 -26.12 -24.71
N TYR A 7 -35.33 -24.86 -24.41
CA TYR A 7 -34.90 -23.91 -25.44
C TYR A 7 -33.42 -24.16 -25.69
N ILE A 8 -33.14 -24.81 -26.81
CA ILE A 8 -31.80 -25.09 -27.26
C ILE A 8 -31.39 -23.91 -28.14
N ASP A 9 -30.47 -23.10 -27.63
CA ASP A 9 -29.88 -22.00 -28.38
C ASP A 9 -28.69 -22.53 -29.19
N HIS A 10 -28.87 -22.68 -30.49
CA HIS A 10 -27.81 -23.16 -31.38
C HIS A 10 -26.73 -22.10 -31.66
N GLU A 11 -27.00 -20.84 -31.30
CA GLU A 11 -26.03 -19.74 -31.37
C GLU A 11 -25.15 -19.68 -30.10
N ASP A 12 -25.55 -20.34 -29.00
CA ASP A 12 -24.72 -20.46 -27.81
C ASP A 12 -23.61 -21.51 -28.04
N GLU A 13 -22.37 -21.03 -28.04
CA GLU A 13 -21.18 -21.85 -28.27
C GLU A 13 -21.04 -23.03 -27.30
N ALA A 14 -21.45 -22.86 -26.04
CA ALA A 14 -21.35 -23.91 -25.03
C ALA A 14 -22.37 -25.02 -25.31
N VAL A 15 -23.58 -24.65 -25.76
CA VAL A 15 -24.67 -25.59 -26.07
C VAL A 15 -24.36 -26.35 -27.38
N ARG A 16 -23.90 -25.66 -28.43
CA ARG A 16 -23.54 -26.29 -29.71
C ARG A 16 -22.31 -27.20 -29.59
N GLY A 17 -21.33 -26.83 -28.77
CA GLY A 17 -20.11 -27.61 -28.54
C GLY A 17 -20.33 -28.88 -27.72
N ALA A 18 -21.31 -28.87 -26.82
CA ALA A 18 -21.67 -30.03 -26.00
C ALA A 18 -22.63 -31.02 -26.70
N MET A 19 -23.22 -30.63 -27.83
CA MET A 19 -24.24 -31.41 -28.55
C MET A 19 -23.63 -32.37 -29.59
N VAL A 20 -23.92 -33.66 -29.45
CA VAL A 20 -23.38 -34.73 -30.31
C VAL A 20 -24.43 -35.28 -31.29
N VAL A 21 -25.69 -35.38 -30.86
CA VAL A 21 -26.82 -35.89 -31.63
C VAL A 21 -28.07 -35.07 -31.28
N GLU A 22 -28.82 -34.66 -32.30
CA GLU A 22 -30.13 -34.02 -32.12
C GLU A 22 -31.12 -34.59 -33.13
N ASN A 23 -32.33 -34.96 -32.66
CA ASN A 23 -33.41 -35.55 -33.47
C ASN A 23 -32.99 -36.75 -34.37
N GLY A 24 -31.96 -37.50 -33.95
CA GLY A 24 -31.46 -38.68 -34.67
C GLY A 24 -30.37 -38.39 -35.70
N GLU A 25 -29.98 -37.13 -35.91
CA GLU A 25 -28.89 -36.75 -36.80
C GLU A 25 -27.58 -36.48 -36.02
N MET A 26 -26.47 -37.01 -36.53
CA MET A 26 -25.14 -36.84 -35.92
C MET A 26 -24.58 -35.44 -36.27
N MET A 27 -24.39 -34.61 -35.25
CA MET A 27 -23.93 -33.21 -35.40
C MET A 27 -22.47 -33.01 -34.98
N TRP A 28 -21.74 -34.11 -34.81
CA TRP A 28 -20.31 -34.13 -34.58
C TRP A 28 -19.56 -34.21 -35.91
N PRO A 29 -18.45 -33.47 -36.11
CA PRO A 29 -17.74 -32.62 -35.15
C PRO A 29 -18.35 -31.21 -35.01
N PRO A 30 -18.14 -30.52 -33.87
CA PRO A 30 -18.64 -29.16 -33.68
C PRO A 30 -18.03 -28.20 -34.71
N PRO A 31 -18.77 -27.15 -35.12
CA PRO A 31 -18.27 -26.13 -36.05
C PRO A 31 -16.94 -25.57 -35.55
N LYS A 32 -15.95 -25.46 -36.43
CA LYS A 32 -14.68 -24.80 -36.09
C LYS A 32 -14.96 -23.34 -35.78
N LYS A 33 -14.59 -22.89 -34.58
CA LYS A 33 -14.70 -21.48 -34.19
C LYS A 33 -13.99 -20.61 -35.22
N GLU A 34 -14.67 -19.61 -35.76
CA GLU A 34 -14.00 -18.47 -36.39
C GLU A 34 -13.40 -17.65 -35.24
N VAL A 35 -12.13 -17.94 -34.94
CA VAL A 35 -11.39 -17.17 -33.93
C VAL A 35 -11.31 -15.73 -34.45
N PRO A 36 -11.78 -14.71 -33.71
CA PRO A 36 -11.55 -13.34 -34.10
C PRO A 36 -10.04 -13.14 -34.33
N PRO A 37 -9.64 -12.38 -35.36
CA PRO A 37 -8.23 -12.21 -35.66
C PRO A 37 -7.51 -11.71 -34.40
N PRO A 38 -6.35 -12.30 -34.04
CA PRO A 38 -5.62 -11.89 -32.87
C PRO A 38 -5.38 -10.37 -32.94
N PRO A 39 -5.47 -9.64 -31.81
CA PRO A 39 -5.06 -8.23 -31.79
C PRO A 39 -3.69 -8.10 -32.47
N PRO A 40 -3.46 -7.05 -33.29
CA PRO A 40 -2.18 -6.87 -33.95
C PRO A 40 -1.07 -7.01 -32.91
N PRO A 41 0.03 -7.72 -33.22
CA PRO A 41 1.07 -7.99 -32.25
C PRO A 41 1.53 -6.67 -31.63
N SER A 42 1.14 -6.44 -30.36
CA SER A 42 2.00 -5.66 -29.48
C SER A 42 3.29 -6.45 -29.44
N GLU A 43 4.38 -5.80 -29.82
CA GLU A 43 5.71 -6.41 -29.89
C GLU A 43 5.99 -7.19 -28.59
N THR A 44 5.95 -8.53 -28.72
CA THR A 44 6.41 -9.59 -27.79
C THR A 44 5.49 -9.98 -26.63
N PRO A 45 4.87 -11.19 -26.69
CA PRO A 45 5.32 -12.27 -25.80
C PRO A 45 5.29 -13.72 -26.39
N ALA A 46 6.32 -14.49 -25.99
CA ALA A 46 6.38 -15.95 -25.82
C ALA A 46 6.28 -16.90 -27.03
N THR A 47 7.39 -17.03 -27.77
CA THR A 47 7.88 -18.34 -28.25
C THR A 47 7.98 -19.29 -27.04
N PRO A 48 7.63 -20.60 -27.12
CA PRO A 48 8.08 -21.54 -26.11
C PRO A 48 9.59 -21.44 -26.10
N ALA A 49 10.16 -20.94 -24.99
CA ALA A 49 11.60 -20.82 -24.87
C ALA A 49 12.19 -22.17 -25.27
N PRO A 50 13.17 -22.22 -26.21
CA PRO A 50 13.99 -23.42 -26.30
C PRO A 50 14.44 -23.69 -24.88
N VAL A 51 14.39 -24.96 -24.44
CA VAL A 51 14.97 -25.38 -23.16
C VAL A 51 16.24 -24.58 -23.01
N ALA A 52 16.20 -23.60 -22.10
CA ALA A 52 17.36 -22.78 -21.87
C ALA A 52 18.39 -23.81 -21.46
N GLU A 53 19.36 -24.05 -22.34
CA GLU A 53 20.64 -24.56 -21.92
C GLU A 53 20.92 -23.77 -20.66
N VAL A 54 20.97 -24.46 -19.52
CA VAL A 54 21.31 -23.85 -18.24
C VAL A 54 22.68 -23.26 -18.53
N VAL A 55 22.70 -21.98 -18.90
CA VAL A 55 23.91 -21.18 -18.92
C VAL A 55 24.39 -21.39 -17.49
N PRO A 56 25.52 -22.08 -17.29
CA PRO A 56 26.05 -22.19 -15.93
C PRO A 56 26.12 -20.76 -15.45
N GLU A 57 25.41 -20.45 -14.35
CA GLU A 57 25.45 -19.11 -13.77
C GLU A 57 26.91 -18.68 -13.81
N PRO A 58 27.25 -17.54 -14.46
CA PRO A 58 28.62 -17.13 -14.58
C PRO A 58 29.19 -17.18 -13.18
N VAL A 59 30.18 -18.05 -12.95
CA VAL A 59 30.68 -18.36 -11.61
C VAL A 59 30.85 -17.01 -10.92
N PRO A 60 30.03 -16.69 -9.90
CA PRO A 60 30.03 -15.35 -9.34
C PRO A 60 31.47 -15.07 -8.94
N ASN A 61 32.01 -13.95 -9.42
CA ASN A 61 33.36 -13.58 -9.05
C ASN A 61 33.32 -13.20 -7.57
N ILE A 62 33.45 -14.20 -6.70
CA ILE A 62 33.27 -14.09 -5.24
C ILE A 62 34.11 -12.93 -4.70
N PHE A 63 35.30 -12.70 -5.27
CA PHE A 63 36.13 -11.55 -4.94
C PHE A 63 35.52 -10.20 -5.31
N LEU A 64 34.97 -10.05 -6.52
CA LEU A 64 34.33 -8.80 -6.95
C LEU A 64 33.03 -8.53 -6.19
N ASP A 65 32.26 -9.57 -5.88
CA ASP A 65 31.04 -9.45 -5.09
C ASP A 65 31.36 -9.09 -3.62
N LYS A 66 32.41 -9.68 -3.04
CA LYS A 66 32.86 -9.29 -1.69
C LYS A 66 33.52 -7.92 -1.68
N LEU A 67 34.18 -7.52 -2.76
CA LEU A 67 34.74 -6.19 -2.91
C LEU A 67 33.63 -5.14 -3.06
N SER A 68 32.55 -5.42 -3.78
CA SER A 68 31.41 -4.50 -3.90
C SER A 68 30.66 -4.38 -2.57
N ASP A 69 30.42 -5.48 -1.85
CA ASP A 69 29.88 -5.49 -0.48
C ASP A 69 30.74 -4.65 0.47
N ALA A 70 32.07 -4.83 0.44
CA ALA A 70 33.01 -4.12 1.30
C ALA A 70 33.10 -2.63 0.95
N VAL A 71 33.07 -2.27 -0.34
CA VAL A 71 33.04 -0.88 -0.78
C VAL A 71 31.75 -0.20 -0.34
N LEU A 72 30.59 -0.86 -0.47
CA LEU A 72 29.31 -0.32 -0.03
C LEU A 72 29.28 -0.13 1.50
N ALA A 73 29.81 -1.10 2.26
CA ALA A 73 29.99 -0.98 3.70
C ALA A 73 30.96 0.17 4.06
N GLY A 74 32.06 0.31 3.33
CA GLY A 74 33.04 1.39 3.54
C GLY A 74 32.45 2.77 3.29
N ILE A 75 31.67 2.93 2.22
CA ILE A 75 30.96 4.18 1.89
C ILE A 75 29.93 4.51 2.97
N SER A 76 29.11 3.54 3.40
CA SER A 76 28.10 3.80 4.44
C SER A 76 28.71 4.16 5.79
N VAL A 77 29.76 3.47 6.24
CA VAL A 77 30.48 3.81 7.48
C VAL A 77 31.14 5.20 7.37
N SER A 78 31.77 5.50 6.24
CA SER A 78 32.40 6.81 6.03
C SER A 78 31.38 7.95 6.00
N ALA A 79 30.21 7.72 5.39
CA ALA A 79 29.11 8.70 5.38
C ALA A 79 28.55 8.95 6.79
N LEU A 80 28.39 7.90 7.60
CA LEU A 80 27.95 8.02 9.00
C LEU A 80 28.96 8.81 9.84
N LEU A 81 30.25 8.53 9.67
CA LEU A 81 31.31 9.29 10.33
C LEU A 81 31.34 10.75 9.87
N ALA A 82 31.14 11.02 8.58
CA ALA A 82 31.07 12.38 8.06
C ALA A 82 29.90 13.16 8.64
N ILE A 83 28.71 12.55 8.77
CA ILE A 83 27.55 13.18 9.42
C ILE A 83 27.86 13.49 10.89
N GLY A 84 28.52 12.57 11.61
CA GLY A 84 28.92 12.79 13.00
C GLY A 84 29.99 13.87 13.17
N ALA A 85 30.98 13.92 12.28
CA ALA A 85 32.10 14.86 12.37
C ALA A 85 31.74 16.28 11.87
N PHE A 86 30.91 16.39 10.84
CA PHE A 86 30.64 17.66 10.15
C PHE A 86 29.19 18.15 10.26
N GLY A 87 28.24 17.34 10.76
CA GLY A 87 26.82 17.67 10.71
C GLY A 87 26.32 18.68 11.76
N GLY A 88 27.07 18.89 12.85
CA GLY A 88 26.61 19.70 13.98
C GLY A 88 25.49 19.03 14.78
N LYS A 89 25.23 19.51 16.01
CA LYS A 89 24.39 18.80 16.99
C LYS A 89 22.98 18.49 16.49
N ALA A 90 22.30 19.46 15.89
CA ALA A 90 20.91 19.31 15.45
C ALA A 90 20.77 18.24 14.35
N LEU A 91 21.68 18.23 13.36
CA LEU A 91 21.64 17.23 12.29
C LEU A 91 21.95 15.84 12.83
N THR A 92 22.93 15.70 13.73
CA THR A 92 23.24 14.43 14.37
C THR A 92 22.04 13.89 15.16
N ASP A 93 21.39 14.73 15.99
CA ASP A 93 20.20 14.34 16.76
C ASP A 93 19.03 13.90 15.85
N MET A 94 18.76 14.66 14.79
CA MET A 94 17.71 14.33 13.80
C MET A 94 18.05 13.05 13.02
N PHE A 95 19.30 12.88 12.62
CA PHE A 95 19.75 11.69 11.89
C PHE A 95 19.72 10.44 12.77
N SER A 96 20.12 10.53 14.03
CA SER A 96 19.99 9.43 14.99
C SER A 96 18.53 9.03 15.19
N THR A 97 17.64 10.02 15.34
CA THR A 97 16.19 9.77 15.43
C THR A 97 15.66 9.10 14.17
N LEU A 98 16.06 9.57 12.98
CA LEU A 98 15.70 8.99 11.69
C LEU A 98 16.19 7.53 11.58
N ALA A 99 17.45 7.25 11.91
CA ALA A 99 18.04 5.92 11.83
C ALA A 99 17.30 4.93 12.74
N LEU A 100 17.06 5.31 14.01
CA LEU A 100 16.32 4.49 14.95
C LEU A 100 14.86 4.28 14.54
N ALA A 101 14.20 5.32 14.01
CA ALA A 101 12.84 5.21 13.50
C ALA A 101 12.75 4.28 12.28
N CYS A 102 13.72 4.32 11.36
CA CYS A 102 13.78 3.40 10.22
C CYS A 102 13.98 1.94 10.66
N LEU A 103 14.86 1.69 11.64
CA LEU A 103 15.08 0.35 12.20
C LEU A 103 13.84 -0.17 12.93
N ALA A 104 13.19 0.66 13.75
CA ALA A 104 11.94 0.30 14.40
C ALA A 104 10.82 0.05 13.38
N GLY A 105 10.72 0.91 12.37
CA GLY A 105 9.73 0.80 11.29
C GLY A 105 9.88 -0.48 10.48
N SER A 106 11.10 -0.88 10.12
CA SER A 106 11.32 -2.13 9.39
C SER A 106 10.86 -3.34 10.21
N GLN A 107 11.23 -3.39 11.49
CA GLN A 107 10.86 -4.49 12.38
C GLN A 107 9.33 -4.59 12.59
N VAL A 108 8.63 -3.46 12.65
CA VAL A 108 7.17 -3.43 12.77
C VAL A 108 6.50 -3.95 11.50
N VAL A 109 7.03 -3.63 10.32
CA VAL A 109 6.46 -4.07 9.02
C VAL A 109 6.77 -5.54 8.71
N TYR A 110 7.92 -6.08 9.13
CA TYR A 110 8.22 -7.51 8.91
C TYR A 110 7.26 -8.45 9.65
N GLY A 111 6.64 -8.01 10.75
CA GLY A 111 5.76 -8.82 11.58
C GLY A 111 4.28 -8.85 11.16
N VAL A 112 3.89 -8.16 10.09
CA VAL A 112 2.46 -8.03 9.75
C VAL A 112 1.94 -9.30 9.07
N THR A 113 0.74 -9.75 9.42
CA THR A 113 0.10 -10.90 8.77
C THR A 113 -0.12 -10.63 7.27
N PRO A 114 0.18 -11.56 6.34
CA PRO A 114 0.05 -11.33 4.90
C PRO A 114 -1.34 -10.85 4.44
N ALA A 115 -2.40 -11.30 5.11
CA ALA A 115 -3.77 -10.87 4.84
C ALA A 115 -4.00 -9.36 5.10
N LEU A 116 -3.13 -8.72 5.89
CA LEU A 116 -3.23 -7.32 6.28
C LEU A 116 -2.33 -6.40 5.44
N HIS A 117 -1.64 -6.87 4.40
CA HIS A 117 -0.80 -6.01 3.57
C HIS A 117 -1.58 -4.88 2.88
N SER A 118 -2.78 -5.16 2.36
CA SER A 118 -3.61 -4.11 1.72
C SER A 118 -4.16 -3.10 2.75
N PRO A 119 -4.71 -3.53 3.91
CA PRO A 119 -4.99 -2.60 5.01
C PRO A 119 -3.78 -1.80 5.49
N LEU A 120 -2.60 -2.42 5.59
CA LEU A 120 -1.35 -1.77 6.00
C LEU A 120 -0.96 -0.68 5.00
N MET A 121 -1.08 -0.94 3.71
CA MET A 121 -0.85 0.05 2.66
C MET A 121 -1.79 1.26 2.79
N SER A 122 -3.05 1.03 3.17
CA SER A 122 -4.00 2.11 3.42
C SER A 122 -3.64 2.92 4.68
N VAL A 123 -3.14 2.27 5.74
CA VAL A 123 -2.68 2.95 6.96
C VAL A 123 -1.44 3.79 6.69
N THR A 124 -0.46 3.27 5.96
CA THR A 124 0.75 4.03 5.62
C THR A 124 0.42 5.25 4.75
N ASN A 125 -0.58 5.14 3.87
CA ASN A 125 -1.13 6.29 3.17
C ASN A 125 -1.72 7.33 4.14
N ALA A 126 -2.58 6.92 5.08
CA ALA A 126 -3.14 7.82 6.09
C ALA A 126 -2.05 8.56 6.90
N ILE A 127 -1.01 7.83 7.33
CA ILE A 127 0.11 8.37 8.11
C ILE A 127 0.96 9.35 7.29
N SER A 128 1.11 9.13 5.97
CA SER A 128 1.83 10.07 5.09
C SER A 128 1.18 11.47 5.04
N GLY A 129 -0.09 11.58 5.46
CA GLY A 129 -0.77 12.86 5.71
C GLY A 129 -0.15 13.71 6.84
N MET A 130 0.85 13.20 7.59
CA MET A 130 1.61 13.98 8.59
C MET A 130 2.37 15.17 7.98
N THR A 131 2.49 15.24 6.65
CA THR A 131 2.89 16.44 5.90
C THR A 131 2.12 17.70 6.31
N ALA A 132 0.91 17.56 6.86
CA ALA A 132 0.15 18.64 7.48
C ALA A 132 0.93 19.42 8.55
N VAL A 133 1.79 18.75 9.33
CA VAL A 133 2.58 19.41 10.40
C VAL A 133 3.50 20.48 9.81
N GLY A 134 4.17 20.18 8.70
CA GLY A 134 4.99 21.16 7.98
C GLY A 134 4.15 22.33 7.47
N GLY A 135 2.97 22.02 6.89
CA GLY A 135 2.02 23.04 6.45
C GLY A 135 1.56 23.95 7.59
N ILE A 136 1.21 23.40 8.76
CA ILE A 136 0.76 24.17 9.93
C ILE A 136 1.87 25.11 10.44
N ILE A 137 3.13 24.67 10.42
CA ILE A 137 4.27 25.50 10.84
C ILE A 137 4.48 26.69 9.89
N LEU A 138 4.27 26.51 8.58
CA LEU A 138 4.39 27.59 7.59
C LEU A 138 3.12 28.42 7.42
N MET A 139 1.99 27.92 7.90
CA MET A 139 0.70 28.62 7.87
C MET A 139 0.75 29.80 8.85
N GLY A 140 0.19 30.94 8.43
CA GLY A 140 0.22 32.16 9.23
C GLY A 140 -0.59 33.27 8.56
N GLY A 141 -0.47 34.49 9.09
CA GLY A 141 -1.30 35.62 8.68
C GLY A 141 -2.49 35.79 9.63
N ASN A 142 -3.62 36.22 9.09
CA ASN A 142 -4.87 36.38 9.84
C ASN A 142 -5.88 35.33 9.34
N ILE A 143 -7.18 35.65 9.30
CA ILE A 143 -8.22 34.75 8.73
C ILE A 143 -7.88 34.28 7.31
N LEU A 144 -7.22 35.12 6.51
CA LEU A 144 -6.77 34.78 5.16
C LEU A 144 -5.24 34.80 5.04
N PRO A 145 -4.66 33.91 4.22
CA PRO A 145 -3.25 33.97 3.85
C PRO A 145 -2.92 35.30 3.16
N GLN A 146 -1.79 35.90 3.52
CA GLN A 146 -1.34 37.17 2.96
C GLN A 146 -0.19 37.00 1.97
N THR A 147 0.62 35.95 2.14
CA THR A 147 1.77 35.66 1.28
C THR A 147 1.55 34.38 0.47
N THR A 148 2.25 34.27 -0.67
CA THR A 148 2.22 33.06 -1.50
C THR A 148 2.60 31.81 -0.70
N ALA A 149 3.58 31.90 0.20
CA ALA A 149 3.98 30.80 1.05
C ALA A 149 2.85 30.32 1.99
N GLN A 150 2.09 31.25 2.57
CA GLN A 150 0.95 30.92 3.42
C GLN A 150 -0.20 30.30 2.62
N TYR A 151 -0.42 30.73 1.37
CA TYR A 151 -1.38 30.08 0.48
C TYR A 151 -0.99 28.63 0.17
N LEU A 152 0.28 28.40 -0.17
CA LEU A 152 0.79 27.05 -0.43
C LEU A 152 0.74 26.18 0.82
N ALA A 153 1.03 26.74 2.00
CA ALA A 153 0.90 26.04 3.27
C ALA A 153 -0.56 25.64 3.56
N ALA A 154 -1.51 26.54 3.35
CA ALA A 154 -2.95 26.25 3.52
C ALA A 154 -3.43 25.13 2.59
N ILE A 155 -2.99 25.15 1.31
CA ILE A 155 -3.29 24.09 0.35
C ILE A 155 -2.64 22.78 0.77
N ALA A 156 -1.38 22.81 1.22
CA ALA A 156 -0.68 21.63 1.71
C ALA A 156 -1.44 20.97 2.87
N VAL A 157 -1.86 21.76 3.88
CA VAL A 157 -2.67 21.26 5.00
C VAL A 157 -3.99 20.65 4.50
N LEU A 158 -4.69 21.31 3.58
CA LEU A 158 -5.94 20.82 3.02
C LEU A 158 -5.76 19.45 2.34
N VAL A 159 -4.76 19.32 1.47
CA VAL A 159 -4.47 18.06 0.77
C VAL A 159 -4.03 16.97 1.75
N SER A 160 -3.20 17.31 2.73
CA SER A 160 -2.80 16.38 3.79
C SER A 160 -4.00 15.89 4.61
N MET A 161 -4.98 16.74 4.91
CA MET A 161 -6.20 16.33 5.61
C MET A 161 -7.06 15.37 4.79
N VAL A 162 -7.11 15.53 3.47
CA VAL A 162 -7.77 14.56 2.57
C VAL A 162 -7.08 13.20 2.68
N ASN A 163 -5.74 13.17 2.75
CA ASN A 163 -4.98 11.93 2.90
C ASN A 163 -5.23 11.25 4.27
N VAL A 164 -5.17 12.01 5.36
CA VAL A 164 -5.46 11.50 6.72
C VAL A 164 -6.88 10.93 6.79
N SER A 165 -7.88 11.74 6.44
CA SER A 165 -9.29 11.33 6.54
C SER A 165 -9.64 10.18 5.59
N GLY A 166 -9.25 10.27 4.32
CA GLY A 166 -9.48 9.23 3.32
C GLY A 166 -8.79 7.91 3.68
N GLY A 167 -7.53 7.98 4.11
CA GLY A 167 -6.74 6.80 4.50
C GLY A 167 -7.32 6.08 5.71
N PHE A 168 -7.74 6.80 6.76
CA PHE A 168 -8.36 6.18 7.94
C PHE A 168 -9.77 5.63 7.65
N ILE A 169 -10.58 6.30 6.83
CA ILE A 169 -11.89 5.79 6.40
C ILE A 169 -11.74 4.49 5.61
N MET A 170 -10.85 4.46 4.62
CA MET A 170 -10.62 3.27 3.81
C MET A 170 -10.06 2.11 4.64
N THR A 171 -9.10 2.38 5.53
CA THR A 171 -8.58 1.39 6.47
C THR A 171 -9.71 0.79 7.32
N SER A 172 -10.60 1.63 7.86
CA SER A 172 -11.72 1.19 8.70
C SER A 172 -12.68 0.28 7.93
N ARG A 173 -12.94 0.58 6.65
CA ARG A 173 -13.75 -0.26 5.77
C ARG A 173 -13.06 -1.59 5.48
N MET A 174 -11.76 -1.57 5.21
CA MET A 174 -10.97 -2.78 4.94
C MET A 174 -10.93 -3.71 6.15
N LEU A 175 -10.61 -3.18 7.34
CA LEU A 175 -10.60 -3.96 8.59
C LEU A 175 -12.00 -4.45 8.97
N GLY A 176 -13.05 -3.72 8.61
CA GLY A 176 -14.43 -4.14 8.80
C GLY A 176 -14.81 -5.42 8.04
N MET A 177 -14.14 -5.75 6.93
CA MET A 177 -14.40 -6.95 6.14
C MET A 177 -13.86 -8.24 6.77
N PHE A 178 -12.91 -8.13 7.70
CA PHE A 178 -12.35 -9.28 8.43
C PHE A 178 -13.20 -9.69 9.64
N LYS A 179 -14.24 -8.92 9.99
CA LYS A 179 -15.16 -9.25 11.08
C LYS A 179 -16.16 -10.31 10.61
N ILE A 180 -16.33 -11.36 11.42
CA ILE A 180 -17.33 -12.40 11.16
C ILE A 180 -18.72 -11.84 11.51
N LYS A 181 -19.61 -11.75 10.52
CA LYS A 181 -21.01 -11.39 10.77
C LYS A 181 -21.71 -12.54 11.52
N GLY A 182 -22.26 -12.25 12.70
CA GLY A 182 -23.10 -13.19 13.46
C GLY A 182 -22.40 -13.93 14.61
N ALA A 183 -21.11 -13.68 14.86
CA ALA A 183 -20.59 -13.86 16.21
C ALA A 183 -21.35 -12.86 17.11
N GLU A 184 -21.91 -13.38 18.22
CA GLU A 184 -22.61 -12.65 19.28
C GLU A 184 -22.18 -11.19 19.31
N GLU A 185 -23.10 -10.25 19.04
CA GLU A 185 -22.90 -8.80 18.92
C GLU A 185 -21.62 -8.37 19.65
N ASP A 186 -20.51 -8.28 18.88
CA ASP A 186 -19.16 -8.23 19.44
C ASP A 186 -19.09 -7.07 20.43
N SER A 187 -19.21 -7.39 21.72
CA SER A 187 -19.37 -6.40 22.79
C SER A 187 -18.19 -5.41 22.80
N SER A 188 -17.07 -5.80 22.19
CA SER A 188 -15.94 -4.92 21.86
C SER A 188 -16.35 -3.65 21.12
N GLU A 189 -17.26 -3.72 20.15
CA GLU A 189 -17.68 -2.57 19.34
C GLU A 189 -18.42 -1.51 20.16
N LYS A 190 -19.24 -1.95 21.12
CA LYS A 190 -19.88 -1.06 22.11
C LYS A 190 -18.86 -0.32 22.98
N TYR A 191 -17.68 -0.91 23.22
CA TYR A 191 -16.64 -0.35 24.08
C TYR A 191 -15.50 0.33 23.33
N LYS A 192 -15.51 0.40 21.99
CA LYS A 192 -14.46 1.10 21.21
C LYS A 192 -14.32 2.57 21.57
N PHE A 193 -15.39 3.21 22.05
CA PHE A 193 -15.29 4.59 22.53
C PHE A 193 -14.31 4.74 23.72
N LEU A 194 -14.01 3.66 24.46
CA LEU A 194 -13.02 3.71 25.54
C LEU A 194 -11.61 4.04 25.01
N TYR A 195 -11.31 3.78 23.73
CA TYR A 195 -10.05 4.24 23.13
C TYR A 195 -9.94 5.78 23.04
N PHE A 196 -11.05 6.52 23.16
CA PHE A 196 -10.98 7.97 23.30
C PHE A 196 -10.47 8.42 24.68
N LEU A 197 -10.58 7.59 25.72
CA LEU A 197 -10.14 7.92 27.08
C LEU A 197 -8.63 8.24 27.14
N PRO A 198 -7.70 7.37 26.69
CA PRO A 198 -6.27 7.68 26.69
C PRO A 198 -5.93 8.87 25.77
N ALA A 199 -6.63 9.03 24.63
CA ALA A 199 -6.41 10.16 23.73
C ALA A 199 -6.82 11.51 24.36
N ALA A 200 -7.99 11.55 25.00
CA ALA A 200 -8.49 12.73 25.70
C ALA A 200 -7.62 13.06 26.93
N LEU A 201 -7.18 12.03 27.67
CA LEU A 201 -6.26 12.20 28.79
C LEU A 201 -4.92 12.78 28.33
N PHE A 202 -4.33 12.24 27.26
CA PHE A 202 -3.09 12.76 26.68
C PHE A 202 -3.23 14.23 26.27
N LEU A 203 -4.28 14.56 25.50
CA LEU A 203 -4.51 15.92 25.01
C LEU A 203 -4.82 16.89 26.16
N GLY A 204 -5.61 16.47 27.14
CA GLY A 204 -5.94 17.24 28.33
C GLY A 204 -4.71 17.55 29.19
N LEU A 205 -3.87 16.54 29.43
CA LEU A 205 -2.59 16.73 30.15
C LEU A 205 -1.62 17.62 29.37
N TYR A 206 -1.57 17.50 28.04
CA TYR A 206 -0.73 18.36 27.21
C TYR A 206 -1.18 19.82 27.28
N VAL A 207 -2.47 20.11 27.10
CA VAL A 207 -3.02 21.47 27.21
C VAL A 207 -2.87 22.03 28.63
N TYR A 208 -3.10 21.20 29.64
CA TYR A 208 -2.84 21.58 31.03
C TYR A 208 -1.37 21.93 31.26
N GLY A 209 -0.44 21.12 30.73
CA GLY A 209 0.99 21.39 30.79
C GLY A 209 1.38 22.69 30.10
N MET A 210 0.82 22.95 28.91
CA MET A 210 1.02 24.22 28.20
C MET A 210 0.50 25.43 29.00
N TYR A 211 -0.70 25.32 29.57
CA TYR A 211 -1.31 26.41 30.35
C TYR A 211 -0.48 26.75 31.60
N ASN A 212 0.13 25.74 32.22
CA ASN A 212 0.98 25.91 33.41
C ASN A 212 2.46 26.18 33.07
N GLY A 213 2.82 26.29 31.78
CA GLY A 213 4.20 26.56 31.36
C GLY A 213 5.19 25.41 31.61
N LEU A 214 4.71 24.15 31.70
CA LEU A 214 5.57 22.97 31.84
C LEU A 214 6.21 22.54 30.51
N SER A 215 5.77 23.08 29.38
CA SER A 215 6.42 22.85 28.08
C SER A 215 7.61 23.79 27.91
N ASN A 216 8.82 23.28 28.09
CA ASN A 216 10.08 23.94 27.69
C ASN A 216 10.41 23.63 26.23
#